data_AF-A0A377W3R5-F1
#
_entry.id   AF-A0A377W3R5-F1
#
_cell.length_a   1.000
_cell.length_b   1.000
_cell.length_c   1.000
_cell.angle_alpha   90.00
_cell.angle_beta   90.00
_cell.angle_gamma   90.00
#
_symmetry.space_group_name_H-M   'P 1'
#
loop_
_entity.id
_entity.type
_entity.pdbx_description
1 polymer ?
#
loop_
_entity_poly.entity_id
_entity_poly.type
_entity_poly.pdbx_seq_one_letter_code
_entity_poly.pdbx_strand_id
1 'polypeptide(L)'
;MLTDGANPTSIISIVIFSAFLGVAALKLLKEDVEKGQRVLTAIDTLQGWVMKLVRLVMQLTPYGVLALMTKVVAGSNLQDIIKLGGFVVASYIALGIMFVVHGLLLAINGVSPLKYFRKVWPVITFAFTSRSSAASIPLNVEAQTRRLGVPESIASFSASFGATIGQNGCAGIYPAMLAVMVAPDRGHQPAGSDVDCHPRGHRHRQLGGRRRGGRRRDLRRADRPAGDGPAGDPGSPAHLRRTADRYGAYRAER
;
A
#
# COMPACT_ATOMS: atom_id res chain seq x y z
N MET A 1 -22.19 -16.02 4.44
CA MET A 1 -21.41 -15.69 3.22
C MET A 1 -21.49 -14.22 2.82
N LEU A 2 -22.06 -13.34 3.65
CA LEU A 2 -21.79 -11.90 3.60
C LEU A 2 -21.31 -11.55 5.01
N THR A 3 -20.22 -10.79 5.08
CA THR A 3 -19.46 -10.43 6.29
C THR A 3 -18.54 -11.51 6.86
N ASP A 4 -17.41 -11.73 6.20
CA ASP A 4 -16.16 -11.94 6.93
C ASP A 4 -15.24 -10.74 6.65
N GLY A 5 -14.82 -10.09 7.73
CA GLY A 5 -14.01 -8.89 7.69
C GLY A 5 -12.59 -9.15 7.19
N ALA A 6 -11.97 -8.07 6.73
CA ALA A 6 -10.52 -7.93 6.58
C ALA A 6 -9.83 -8.76 5.48
N ASN A 7 -10.43 -8.84 4.27
CA ASN A 7 -9.64 -9.10 3.06
C ASN A 7 -9.58 -7.81 2.21
N PRO A 8 -8.41 -7.40 1.69
CA PRO A 8 -8.27 -6.20 0.84
C PRO A 8 -9.09 -6.27 -0.46
N THR A 9 -9.64 -7.44 -0.80
CA THR A 9 -10.57 -7.68 -1.90
C THR A 9 -12.00 -7.14 -1.65
N SER A 10 -12.33 -6.69 -0.43
CA SER A 10 -13.70 -6.27 -0.13
C SER A 10 -14.12 -4.96 -0.81
N ILE A 11 -13.21 -4.00 -1.02
CA ILE A 11 -13.60 -2.68 -1.58
C ILE A 11 -14.01 -2.80 -3.06
N ILE A 12 -13.20 -3.47 -3.89
CA ILE A 12 -13.53 -3.68 -5.31
C ILE A 12 -14.83 -4.46 -5.44
N SER A 13 -15.00 -5.51 -4.62
CA SER A 13 -16.21 -6.34 -4.60
C SER A 13 -17.46 -5.51 -4.28
N ILE A 14 -17.38 -4.62 -3.28
CA ILE A 14 -18.46 -3.70 -2.93
C ILE A 14 -18.77 -2.76 -4.10
N VAL A 15 -17.75 -2.15 -4.74
CA VAL A 15 -17.95 -1.23 -5.87
C VAL A 15 -18.67 -1.91 -7.04
N ILE A 16 -18.23 -3.12 -7.43
CA ILE A 16 -18.86 -3.88 -8.52
C ILE A 16 -20.30 -4.23 -8.16
N PHE A 17 -20.54 -4.73 -6.94
CA PHE A 17 -21.89 -5.06 -6.46
C PHE A 17 -22.82 -3.83 -6.43
N SER A 18 -22.32 -2.69 -5.95
CA SER A 18 -23.05 -1.42 -5.95
C SER A 18 -23.40 -0.94 -7.36
N ALA A 19 -22.56 -1.19 -8.36
CA ALA A 19 -22.87 -0.88 -9.76
C ALA A 19 -24.07 -1.70 -10.28
N PHE A 20 -24.11 -3.01 -9.99
CA PHE A 20 -25.26 -3.85 -10.34
C PHE A 20 -26.54 -3.42 -9.61
N LEU A 21 -26.45 -3.10 -8.31
CA LEU A 21 -27.57 -2.53 -7.56
C LEU A 21 -28.08 -1.22 -8.17
N GLY A 22 -27.17 -0.35 -8.61
CA GLY A 22 -27.53 0.91 -9.29
C GLY A 22 -28.29 0.65 -10.61
N VAL A 23 -27.81 -0.28 -11.44
CA VAL A 23 -28.52 -0.67 -12.68
C VAL A 23 -29.88 -1.28 -12.37
N ALA A 24 -29.98 -2.12 -11.34
CA ALA A 24 -31.25 -2.71 -10.91
C ALA A 24 -32.24 -1.64 -10.43
N ALA A 25 -31.79 -0.64 -9.66
CA ALA A 25 -32.62 0.48 -9.22
C ALA A 25 -33.14 1.32 -10.41
N LEU A 26 -32.31 1.55 -11.43
CA LEU A 26 -32.72 2.25 -12.65
C LEU A 26 -33.71 1.44 -13.49
N LYS A 27 -33.59 0.11 -13.52
CA LYS A 27 -34.59 -0.76 -14.16
C LYS A 27 -35.93 -0.73 -13.40
N LEU A 28 -35.88 -0.81 -12.07
CA LEU A 28 -37.07 -0.73 -11.24
C LEU A 28 -37.80 0.60 -11.42
N LEU A 29 -37.08 1.72 -11.55
CA LEU A 29 -37.69 3.02 -11.84
C LEU A 29 -38.44 3.06 -13.17
N LYS A 30 -37.98 2.31 -14.18
CA LYS A 30 -38.66 2.20 -15.48
C LYS A 30 -39.90 1.31 -15.44
N GLU A 31 -39.90 0.29 -14.58
CA GLU A 31 -41.02 -0.65 -14.42
C GLU A 31 -42.10 -0.10 -13.48
N ASP A 32 -41.69 0.50 -12.37
CA ASP A 32 -42.55 1.06 -11.32
C ASP A 32 -41.93 2.35 -10.77
N VAL A 33 -42.40 3.48 -11.32
CA VAL A 33 -41.86 4.81 -11.00
C VAL A 33 -41.97 5.12 -9.51
N GLU A 34 -43.05 4.69 -8.85
CA GLU A 34 -43.28 4.99 -7.44
C GLU A 34 -42.29 4.22 -6.55
N LYS A 35 -42.11 2.92 -6.80
CA LYS A 35 -41.12 2.11 -6.05
C LYS A 35 -39.69 2.53 -6.35
N GLY A 36 -39.36 2.80 -7.61
CA GLY A 36 -38.02 3.28 -8.00
C GLY A 36 -37.67 4.61 -7.34
N GLN A 37 -38.62 5.56 -7.30
CA GLN A 37 -38.38 6.86 -6.67
C GLN A 37 -38.16 6.72 -5.16
N ARG A 38 -38.91 5.83 -4.47
CA ARG A 38 -38.68 5.55 -3.04
C ARG A 38 -37.27 5.03 -2.77
N VAL A 39 -36.75 4.14 -3.62
CA VAL A 39 -35.39 3.62 -3.51
C VAL A 39 -34.35 4.74 -3.69
N LEU A 40 -34.51 5.59 -4.70
CA LEU A 40 -33.60 6.70 -4.93
C LEU A 40 -33.59 7.70 -3.77
N THR A 41 -34.77 8.10 -3.28
CA THR A 41 -34.88 8.99 -2.13
C THR A 41 -34.27 8.38 -0.87
N ALA A 42 -34.41 7.07 -0.65
CA ALA A 42 -33.77 6.38 0.47
C ALA A 42 -32.24 6.42 0.36
N ILE A 43 -31.69 6.19 -0.83
CA ILE A 43 -30.24 6.26 -1.09
C ILE A 43 -29.73 7.69 -0.87
N ASP A 44 -30.42 8.70 -1.40
CA ASP A 44 -30.06 10.11 -1.25
C ASP A 44 -30.09 10.55 0.24
N THR A 45 -31.12 10.13 0.97
CA THR A 45 -31.23 10.39 2.41
C THR A 45 -30.09 9.73 3.19
N LEU A 46 -29.75 8.48 2.87
CA LEU A 46 -28.65 7.74 3.50
C LEU A 46 -27.31 8.42 3.23
N GLN A 47 -27.06 8.82 1.98
CA GLN A 47 -25.86 9.54 1.59
C GLN A 47 -25.75 10.88 2.32
N GLY A 48 -26.83 11.67 2.37
CA GLY A 48 -26.87 12.93 3.12
C GLY A 48 -26.58 12.75 4.62
N TRP A 49 -27.04 11.65 5.21
CA TRP A 49 -26.74 11.29 6.60
C TRP A 49 -25.25 10.94 6.81
N VAL A 50 -24.67 10.14 5.92
CA VAL A 50 -23.23 9.82 5.94
C VAL A 50 -22.39 11.09 5.82
N MET A 51 -22.75 12.02 4.93
CA MET A 51 -22.01 13.27 4.78
C MET A 51 -22.06 14.17 6.02
N LYS A 52 -23.17 14.15 6.77
CA LYS A 52 -23.23 14.81 8.10
C LYS A 52 -22.26 14.17 9.09
N LEU A 53 -22.15 12.85 9.11
CA LEU A 53 -21.17 12.12 9.93
C LEU A 53 -19.73 12.51 9.55
N VAL A 54 -19.41 12.57 8.26
CA VAL A 54 -18.08 13.00 7.77
C VAL A 54 -17.72 14.39 8.27
N ARG A 55 -18.69 15.33 8.30
CA ARG A 55 -18.47 16.68 8.83
C ARG A 55 -18.13 16.68 10.32
N LEU A 56 -18.79 15.84 11.11
CA LEU A 56 -18.47 15.67 12.52
C LEU A 56 -17.04 15.13 12.69
N VAL A 57 -16.64 14.15 11.89
CA VAL A 57 -15.27 13.61 11.89
C VAL A 57 -14.24 14.67 11.45
N MET A 58 -14.57 15.53 10.48
CA MET A 58 -13.69 16.65 10.07
C MET A 58 -13.38 17.61 11.21
N GLN A 59 -14.35 17.89 12.07
CA GLN A 59 -14.15 18.74 13.24
C GLN A 59 -13.22 18.08 14.27
N LEU A 60 -13.24 16.75 14.36
CA LEU A 60 -12.40 15.95 15.25
C LEU A 60 -11.01 15.63 14.67
N THR A 61 -10.85 15.74 13.35
CA THR A 61 -9.61 15.45 12.61
C THR A 61 -8.37 16.13 13.19
N PRO A 62 -8.34 17.43 13.55
CA PRO A 62 -7.12 18.06 14.10
C PRO A 62 -6.66 17.39 15.40
N TYR A 63 -7.58 16.96 16.27
CA TYR A 63 -7.25 16.25 17.50
C TYR A 63 -6.73 14.83 17.20
N GLY A 64 -7.33 14.15 16.23
CA GLY A 64 -6.86 12.84 15.77
C GLY A 64 -5.46 12.89 15.17
N VAL A 65 -5.16 13.90 14.35
CA VAL A 65 -3.84 14.15 13.77
C VAL A 65 -2.81 14.38 14.86
N LEU A 66 -3.11 15.23 15.86
CA LEU A 66 -2.22 15.47 17.00
C LEU A 66 -1.94 14.19 17.78
N ALA A 67 -2.98 13.41 18.10
CA ALA A 67 -2.81 12.14 18.82
C ALA A 67 -1.96 11.12 18.04
N LEU A 68 -2.19 10.99 16.74
CA LEU A 68 -1.43 10.09 15.87
C LEU A 68 0.03 10.52 15.72
N MET A 69 0.29 11.82 15.55
CA MET A 69 1.65 12.36 15.47
C MET A 69 2.42 12.13 16.77
N THR A 70 1.80 12.42 17.93
CA THR A 70 2.41 12.14 19.24
C THR A 70 2.76 10.66 19.40
N LYS A 71 1.87 9.74 18.99
CA LYS A 71 2.13 8.30 19.03
C LYS A 71 3.32 7.90 18.17
N VAL A 72 3.44 8.46 16.97
CA VAL A 72 4.57 8.16 16.05
C VAL A 72 5.89 8.66 16.65
N VAL A 73 5.91 9.87 17.20
CA VAL A 73 7.11 10.45 17.81
C VAL A 73 7.53 9.66 19.05
N ALA A 74 6.59 9.29 19.93
CA ALA A 74 6.87 8.55 21.15
C ALA A 74 7.38 7.13 20.90
N GLY A 75 6.98 6.49 19.79
CA GLY A 75 7.38 5.12 19.45
C GLY A 75 8.68 5.00 18.63
N SER A 76 9.34 6.11 18.29
CA SER A 76 10.51 6.11 17.40
C SER A 76 11.81 6.31 18.17
N ASN A 77 12.78 5.40 18.04
CA ASN A 77 14.11 5.54 18.65
C ASN A 77 15.07 6.33 17.76
N LEU A 78 15.96 7.11 18.38
CA LEU A 78 16.98 7.89 17.65
C LEU A 78 17.95 7.03 16.82
N GLN A 79 18.27 5.80 17.28
CA GLN A 79 19.11 4.88 16.51
C GLN A 79 18.42 4.32 15.27
N ASP A 80 17.10 4.04 15.34
CA ASP A 80 16.33 3.57 14.20
C ASP A 80 16.18 4.69 13.16
N ILE A 81 15.99 5.93 13.62
CA ILE A 81 15.91 7.14 12.78
C ILE A 81 17.21 7.37 12.00
N ILE A 82 18.38 7.14 12.59
CA ILE A 82 19.66 7.34 11.88
C ILE A 82 19.89 6.25 10.82
N LYS A 83 19.57 4.98 11.13
CA LYS A 83 19.72 3.86 10.18
C LYS A 83 18.70 3.91 9.03
N LEU A 84 17.47 4.35 9.29
CA LEU A 84 16.45 4.56 8.26
C LEU A 84 16.48 5.96 7.65
N GLY A 85 17.27 6.89 8.18
CA GLY A 85 17.19 8.31 7.84
C GLY A 85 17.39 8.58 6.35
N GLY A 86 18.37 7.91 5.72
CA GLY A 86 18.59 8.00 4.27
C GLY A 86 17.39 7.53 3.45
N PHE A 87 16.77 6.41 3.85
CA PHE A 87 15.57 5.87 3.21
C PHE A 87 14.36 6.80 3.38
N VAL A 88 14.19 7.37 4.57
CA VAL A 88 13.11 8.31 4.88
C VAL A 88 13.26 9.59 4.05
N VAL A 89 14.45 10.18 4.01
CA VAL A 89 14.72 11.39 3.21
C VAL A 89 14.46 11.12 1.72
N ALA A 90 14.99 10.01 1.18
CA ALA A 90 14.73 9.61 -0.20
C ALA A 90 13.21 9.43 -0.48
N SER A 91 12.48 8.83 0.45
CA SER A 91 11.02 8.65 0.35
C SER A 91 10.27 9.99 0.32
N TYR A 92 10.65 10.96 1.15
CA TYR A 92 10.05 12.30 1.14
C TYR A 92 10.36 13.08 -0.14
N ILE A 93 11.57 12.94 -0.69
CA ILE A 93 11.93 13.55 -1.98
C ILE A 93 11.08 12.93 -3.10
N ALA A 94 10.97 11.60 -3.16
CA ALA A 94 10.16 10.90 -4.15
C ALA A 94 8.66 11.30 -4.07
N LEU A 95 8.11 11.39 -2.85
CA LEU A 95 6.75 11.90 -2.63
C LEU A 95 6.61 13.36 -3.06
N GLY A 96 7.61 14.21 -2.78
CA GLY A 96 7.63 15.61 -3.21
C GLY A 96 7.58 15.75 -4.74
N ILE A 97 8.37 14.96 -5.46
CA ILE A 97 8.35 14.92 -6.94
C ILE A 97 6.96 14.49 -7.43
N MET A 98 6.37 13.48 -6.82
CA MET A 98 5.02 13.02 -7.18
C MET A 98 3.97 14.13 -6.97
N PHE A 99 4.04 14.90 -5.89
CA PHE A 99 3.17 16.06 -5.68
C PHE A 99 3.37 17.15 -6.74
N VAL A 100 4.61 17.39 -7.19
CA VAL A 100 4.91 18.31 -8.30
C VAL A 100 4.30 17.81 -9.61
N VAL A 101 4.41 16.52 -9.93
CA VAL A 101 3.78 15.91 -11.11
C VAL A 101 2.27 16.10 -11.08
N HIS A 102 1.62 15.86 -9.93
CA HIS A 102 0.18 16.11 -9.79
C HIS A 102 -0.14 17.60 -9.93
N GLY A 103 0.67 18.49 -9.36
CA GLY A 103 0.52 19.93 -9.51
C GLY A 103 0.62 20.39 -10.97
N LEU A 104 1.57 19.84 -11.73
CA LEU A 104 1.72 20.12 -13.16
C LEU A 104 0.51 19.63 -13.97
N LEU A 105 0.05 18.40 -13.70
CA LEU A 105 -1.16 17.85 -14.32
C LEU A 105 -2.38 18.74 -14.06
N LEU A 106 -2.53 19.25 -12.84
CA LEU A 106 -3.61 20.19 -12.52
C LEU A 106 -3.47 21.51 -13.30
N ALA A 107 -2.26 22.04 -13.41
CA ALA A 107 -2.00 23.28 -14.14
C ALA A 107 -2.33 23.14 -15.63
N ILE A 108 -1.97 22.01 -16.25
CA ILE A 108 -2.28 21.72 -17.67
C ILE A 108 -3.81 21.63 -17.88
N ASN A 109 -4.55 21.13 -16.89
CA ASN A 109 -6.01 21.06 -16.92
C ASN A 109 -6.70 22.40 -16.52
N GLY A 110 -5.94 23.49 -16.40
CA GLY A 110 -6.49 24.82 -16.06
C GLY A 110 -6.89 25.01 -14.60
N VAL A 111 -6.54 24.06 -13.71
CA VAL A 111 -6.80 24.17 -12.27
C VAL A 111 -5.57 24.72 -11.57
N SER A 112 -5.73 25.84 -10.86
CA SER A 112 -4.62 26.42 -10.08
C SER A 112 -4.16 25.44 -8.97
N PRO A 113 -2.93 24.90 -9.02
CA PRO A 113 -2.49 23.86 -8.10
C PRO A 113 -2.49 24.33 -6.64
N LEU A 114 -2.11 25.58 -6.41
CA LEU A 114 -2.05 26.18 -5.08
C LEU A 114 -3.42 26.24 -4.40
N LYS A 115 -4.49 26.59 -5.14
CA LYS A 115 -5.86 26.59 -4.59
C LYS A 115 -6.35 25.17 -4.33
N TYR A 116 -5.98 24.22 -5.20
CA TYR A 116 -6.34 22.81 -5.02
C TYR A 116 -5.74 22.26 -3.72
N PHE A 117 -4.42 22.34 -3.54
CA PHE A 117 -3.76 21.82 -2.35
C PHE A 117 -4.25 22.45 -1.05
N ARG A 118 -4.57 23.75 -1.07
CA ARG A 118 -5.19 24.42 0.10
C ARG A 118 -6.57 23.86 0.43
N LYS A 119 -7.37 23.49 -0.57
CA LYS A 119 -8.71 22.92 -0.37
C LYS A 119 -8.65 21.48 0.14
N VAL A 120 -7.74 20.66 -0.38
CA VAL A 120 -7.61 19.23 -0.03
C VAL A 120 -6.67 18.95 1.16
N TRP A 121 -6.05 19.97 1.73
CA TRP A 121 -5.11 19.86 2.86
C TRP A 121 -5.60 18.95 4.01
N PRO A 122 -6.86 19.06 4.49
CA PRO A 122 -7.35 18.20 5.57
C PRO A 122 -7.39 16.71 5.20
N VAL A 123 -7.64 16.40 3.91
CA VAL A 123 -7.66 15.03 3.41
C VAL A 123 -6.24 14.45 3.41
N ILE A 124 -5.27 15.24 2.94
CA ILE A 124 -3.86 14.83 2.84
C ILE A 124 -3.29 14.59 4.23
N THR A 125 -3.50 15.50 5.18
CA THR A 125 -2.99 15.35 6.55
C THR A 125 -3.60 14.15 7.23
N PHE A 126 -4.92 13.95 7.14
CA PHE A 126 -5.59 12.79 7.71
C PHE A 126 -5.11 11.48 7.07
N ALA A 127 -5.01 11.41 5.74
CA ALA A 127 -4.54 10.21 5.04
C ALA A 127 -3.10 9.85 5.44
N PHE A 128 -2.23 10.85 5.56
CA PHE A 128 -0.86 10.69 6.00
C PHE A 128 -0.77 10.19 7.45
N THR A 129 -1.52 10.81 8.37
CA THR A 129 -1.46 10.47 9.80
C THR A 129 -2.14 9.13 10.10
N SER A 130 -3.29 8.85 9.48
CA SER A 130 -4.04 7.62 9.67
C SER A 130 -3.42 6.43 8.95
N ARG A 131 -2.53 6.69 7.97
CA ARG A 131 -1.86 5.68 7.15
C ARG A 131 -2.83 4.77 6.40
N SER A 132 -4.04 5.28 6.09
CA SER A 132 -5.08 4.51 5.42
C SER A 132 -5.80 5.34 4.35
N SER A 133 -5.61 4.96 3.08
CA SER A 133 -6.32 5.57 1.95
C SER A 133 -7.82 5.28 2.01
N ALA A 134 -8.21 4.07 2.39
CA ALA A 134 -9.62 3.68 2.51
C ALA A 134 -10.37 4.46 3.59
N ALA A 135 -9.71 4.73 4.73
CA ALA A 135 -10.30 5.55 5.80
C ALA A 135 -10.50 7.01 5.37
N SER A 136 -9.75 7.49 4.37
CA SER A 136 -9.85 8.85 3.86
C SER A 136 -10.93 9.03 2.78
N ILE A 137 -11.56 7.96 2.27
CA ILE A 137 -12.55 8.03 1.19
C ILE A 137 -13.68 9.02 1.51
N PRO A 138 -14.38 8.94 2.67
CA PRO A 138 -15.50 9.82 2.94
C PRO A 138 -15.07 11.29 3.01
N LEU A 139 -13.89 11.54 3.60
CA LEU A 139 -13.30 12.87 3.71
C LEU A 139 -12.90 13.43 2.33
N ASN A 140 -12.41 12.56 1.43
CA ASN A 140 -12.08 12.92 0.05
C ASN A 140 -13.34 13.28 -0.75
N VAL A 141 -14.43 12.50 -0.64
CA VAL A 141 -15.72 12.79 -1.32
C VAL A 141 -16.29 14.13 -0.88
N GLU A 142 -16.31 14.42 0.43
CA GLU A 142 -16.78 15.71 0.96
C GLU A 142 -15.88 16.88 0.51
N ALA A 143 -14.56 16.71 0.44
CA ALA A 143 -13.66 17.73 -0.09
C ALA A 143 -13.89 17.99 -1.59
N GLN A 144 -14.10 16.95 -2.39
CA GLN A 144 -14.36 17.08 -3.83
C GLN A 144 -15.72 17.73 -4.11
N THR A 145 -16.76 17.33 -3.40
CA THR A 145 -18.12 17.88 -3.58
C THR A 145 -18.22 19.32 -3.11
N ARG A 146 -17.88 19.60 -1.85
CA ARG A 146 -18.10 20.93 -1.24
C ARG A 146 -17.02 21.95 -1.57
N ARG A 147 -15.75 21.53 -1.66
CA ARG A 147 -14.64 22.48 -1.83
C ARG A 147 -14.25 22.62 -3.30
N LEU A 148 -14.34 21.55 -4.08
CA LEU A 148 -13.97 21.54 -5.50
C LEU A 148 -15.18 21.65 -6.44
N GLY A 149 -16.41 21.47 -5.95
CA GLY A 149 -17.63 21.61 -6.77
C GLY A 149 -17.87 20.44 -7.72
N VAL A 150 -17.28 19.28 -7.45
CA VAL A 150 -17.45 18.07 -8.28
C VAL A 150 -18.79 17.42 -7.96
N PRO A 151 -19.58 16.98 -8.96
CA PRO A 151 -20.79 16.20 -8.72
C PRO A 151 -20.51 14.97 -7.86
N GLU A 152 -21.41 14.68 -6.93
CA GLU A 152 -21.19 13.65 -5.92
C GLU A 152 -21.02 12.23 -6.48
N SER A 153 -21.73 11.90 -7.56
CA SER A 153 -21.58 10.62 -8.25
C SER A 153 -20.15 10.42 -8.77
N ILE A 154 -19.56 11.47 -9.36
CA ILE A 154 -18.18 11.46 -9.86
C ILE A 154 -17.20 11.42 -8.69
N ALA A 155 -17.45 12.19 -7.64
CA ALA A 155 -16.58 12.25 -6.47
C ALA A 155 -16.50 10.89 -5.74
N SER A 156 -17.65 10.27 -5.47
CA SER A 156 -17.74 8.97 -4.79
C SER A 156 -17.09 7.85 -5.58
N PHE A 157 -17.33 7.82 -6.89
CA PHE A 157 -16.74 6.82 -7.78
C PHE A 157 -15.22 7.00 -7.89
N SER A 158 -14.76 8.22 -8.19
CA SER A 158 -13.33 8.50 -8.36
C SER A 158 -12.54 8.31 -7.05
N ALA A 159 -13.11 8.68 -5.90
CA ALA A 159 -12.46 8.47 -4.60
C ALA A 159 -12.28 6.97 -4.27
N SER A 160 -13.30 6.16 -4.51
CA SER A 160 -13.26 4.72 -4.23
C SER A 160 -12.34 3.99 -5.21
N PHE A 161 -12.48 4.27 -6.50
CA PHE A 161 -11.64 3.68 -7.55
C PHE A 161 -10.17 4.09 -7.40
N GLY A 162 -9.93 5.38 -7.10
CA GLY A 162 -8.60 5.94 -6.87
C GLY A 162 -7.90 5.36 -5.65
N ALA A 163 -8.63 5.01 -4.58
CA ALA A 163 -8.03 4.37 -3.40
C ALA A 163 -7.41 2.99 -3.69
N THR A 164 -7.86 2.32 -4.76
CA THR A 164 -7.37 1.00 -5.16
C THR A 164 -6.37 1.06 -6.30
N ILE A 165 -6.64 1.83 -7.36
CA ILE A 165 -5.80 1.83 -8.57
C ILE A 165 -4.80 3.00 -8.57
N GLY A 166 -5.11 4.11 -7.89
CA GLY A 166 -4.28 5.32 -7.85
C GLY A 166 -3.12 5.28 -6.84
N GLN A 167 -2.60 4.10 -6.52
CA GLN A 167 -1.63 3.89 -5.42
C GLN A 167 -0.18 4.21 -5.80
N ASN A 168 0.11 5.45 -6.20
CA ASN A 168 1.45 5.90 -6.60
C ASN A 168 2.54 5.61 -5.54
N GLY A 169 2.22 5.75 -4.26
CA GLY A 169 3.13 5.48 -3.15
C GLY A 169 3.44 3.99 -2.96
N CYS A 170 2.40 3.16 -2.81
CA CYS A 170 2.55 1.74 -2.46
C CYS A 170 2.89 0.85 -3.66
N ALA A 171 2.45 1.20 -4.87
CA ALA A 171 2.69 0.42 -6.07
C ALA A 171 3.91 0.88 -6.87
N GLY A 172 4.20 2.19 -6.87
CA GLY A 172 5.34 2.76 -7.61
C GLY A 172 6.55 3.01 -6.72
N ILE A 173 6.44 3.99 -5.82
CA ILE A 173 7.58 4.54 -5.08
C ILE A 173 8.20 3.50 -4.13
N TYR A 174 7.37 2.83 -3.30
CA TYR A 174 7.87 1.92 -2.27
C TYR A 174 8.60 0.68 -2.83
N PRO A 175 8.04 -0.07 -3.80
CA PRO A 175 8.74 -1.22 -4.39
C PRO A 175 10.01 -0.82 -5.16
N ALA A 176 9.99 0.32 -5.86
CA ALA A 176 11.16 0.82 -6.58
C ALA A 176 12.31 1.18 -5.62
N MET A 177 12.02 1.87 -4.51
CA MET A 177 13.04 2.18 -3.51
C MET A 177 13.59 0.92 -2.84
N LEU A 178 12.73 -0.05 -2.50
CA LEU A 178 13.19 -1.33 -1.95
C LEU A 178 14.08 -2.10 -2.93
N ALA A 179 13.75 -2.10 -4.22
CA ALA A 179 14.57 -2.76 -5.23
C ALA A 179 15.97 -2.15 -5.32
N VAL A 180 16.09 -0.82 -5.35
CA VAL A 180 17.38 -0.12 -5.43
C VAL A 180 18.19 -0.30 -4.14
N MET A 181 17.55 -0.40 -2.98
CA MET A 181 18.24 -0.59 -1.71
C MET A 181 18.76 -2.02 -1.51
N VAL A 182 18.04 -3.04 -2.01
CA VAL A 182 18.39 -4.46 -1.83
C VAL A 182 19.30 -4.99 -2.95
N ALA A 183 19.30 -4.37 -4.13
CA ALA A 183 20.09 -4.82 -5.28
C ALA A 183 21.62 -4.88 -5.02
N PRO A 184 22.26 -3.88 -4.37
CA PRO A 184 23.69 -3.91 -4.06
C PRO A 184 24.09 -5.08 -3.15
N ASP A 185 23.24 -5.44 -2.19
CA ASP A 185 23.50 -6.53 -1.23
C ASP A 185 23.47 -7.92 -1.88
N ARG A 186 22.82 -8.05 -3.04
CA ARG A 186 22.74 -9.31 -3.82
C ARG A 186 23.69 -9.35 -5.01
N GLY A 187 24.64 -8.41 -5.09
CA GLY A 187 25.64 -8.36 -6.16
C GLY A 187 25.09 -8.10 -7.56
N HIS A 188 23.85 -7.60 -7.67
CA HIS A 188 23.25 -7.21 -8.95
C HIS A 188 23.27 -5.69 -9.06
N GLN A 189 24.05 -5.16 -10.00
CA GLN A 189 24.08 -3.73 -10.31
C GLN A 189 22.73 -3.32 -10.91
N PRO A 190 21.98 -2.36 -10.35
CA PRO A 190 20.82 -1.81 -11.04
C PRO A 190 21.31 -1.10 -12.31
N ALA A 191 20.75 -1.48 -13.46
CA ALA A 191 21.13 -0.91 -14.75
C ALA A 191 20.81 0.60 -14.75
N GLY A 192 21.86 1.43 -14.70
CA GLY A 192 21.75 2.90 -14.75
C GLY A 192 22.33 3.67 -13.56
N SER A 193 22.90 3.01 -12.54
CA SER A 193 23.62 3.71 -11.47
C SER A 193 25.13 3.59 -11.65
N ASP A 194 25.76 4.63 -12.22
CA ASP A 194 27.18 4.95 -12.00
C ASP A 194 27.38 5.48 -10.58
N VAL A 195 26.87 4.74 -9.59
CA VAL A 195 27.24 4.93 -8.19
C VAL A 195 28.46 4.05 -8.01
N ASP A 196 29.61 4.72 -7.96
CA ASP A 196 30.91 4.12 -7.67
C ASP A 196 30.85 3.46 -6.28
N CYS A 197 30.46 2.18 -6.27
CA CYS A 197 30.52 1.31 -5.10
C CYS A 197 31.98 0.91 -4.87
N HIS A 198 32.82 1.87 -4.52
CA HIS A 198 34.12 1.54 -3.96
C HIS A 198 33.92 1.23 -2.46
N PRO A 199 34.12 -0.03 -2.02
CA PRO A 199 34.10 -0.32 -0.60
C PRO A 199 35.32 0.36 0.03
N ARG A 200 35.10 1.40 0.85
CA ARG A 200 36.13 1.90 1.76
C ARG A 200 36.39 0.81 2.79
N GLY A 201 37.34 -0.07 2.46
CA GLY A 201 37.79 -1.15 3.32
C GLY A 201 38.38 -0.61 4.61
N HIS A 202 37.65 -0.77 5.71
CA HIS A 202 38.24 -0.81 7.04
C HIS A 202 39.12 -2.06 7.14
N ARG A 203 40.41 -1.92 6.80
CA ARG A 203 41.44 -2.93 7.03
C ARG A 203 41.68 -3.08 8.53
N HIS A 204 41.04 -4.06 9.16
CA HIS A 204 41.59 -4.63 10.40
C HIS A 204 42.84 -5.46 10.06
N ARG A 205 44.00 -4.93 10.46
CA ARG A 205 45.26 -5.68 10.57
C ARG A 205 45.05 -6.87 11.50
N GLN A 206 45.23 -8.09 11.00
CA GLN A 206 45.77 -9.18 11.80
C GLN A 206 47.06 -9.70 11.15
N LEU A 207 48.11 -9.63 11.96
CA LEU A 207 49.48 -10.03 11.66
C LEU A 207 49.66 -11.53 11.88
N GLY A 208 50.33 -12.18 10.91
CA GLY A 208 51.38 -13.16 11.18
C GLY A 208 51.00 -14.64 11.31
N GLY A 209 51.44 -15.47 10.36
CA GLY A 209 51.37 -16.93 10.51
C GLY A 209 51.85 -17.79 9.32
N ARG A 210 53.15 -17.72 8.99
CA ARG A 210 54.03 -18.69 8.29
C ARG A 210 53.45 -19.89 7.46
N ARG A 211 53.87 -19.88 6.17
CA ARG A 211 54.57 -20.92 5.34
C ARG A 211 54.14 -22.41 5.37
N ARG A 212 53.81 -22.91 4.16
CA ARG A 212 54.25 -24.14 3.41
C ARG A 212 53.04 -24.61 2.59
N GLY A 213 53.07 -24.76 1.26
CA GLY A 213 54.07 -25.37 0.42
C GLY A 213 53.74 -26.84 0.18
N GLY A 214 52.92 -27.16 -0.83
CA GLY A 214 52.93 -28.49 -1.45
C GLY A 214 51.58 -29.19 -1.70
N ARG A 215 51.41 -29.60 -2.97
CA ARG A 215 50.67 -30.77 -3.48
C ARG A 215 49.14 -30.71 -3.56
N ARG A 216 48.70 -30.38 -4.78
CA ARG A 216 47.57 -31.01 -5.46
C ARG A 216 47.66 -32.53 -5.33
N ARG A 217 46.64 -33.16 -4.75
CA ARG A 217 46.22 -34.53 -5.03
C ARG A 217 44.72 -34.66 -4.77
N ASP A 218 44.11 -35.41 -5.66
CA ASP A 218 42.69 -35.67 -5.80
C ASP A 218 41.97 -36.05 -4.51
N LEU A 219 40.88 -35.33 -4.25
CA LEU A 219 39.80 -35.76 -3.37
C LEU A 219 38.47 -35.50 -4.09
N ARG A 220 38.30 -36.18 -5.25
CA ARG A 220 36.98 -36.54 -5.76
C ARG A 220 36.55 -37.82 -5.04
N ARG A 221 35.71 -37.69 -4.01
CA ARG A 221 34.70 -38.67 -3.52
C ARG A 221 34.48 -38.51 -2.01
N ALA A 222 33.55 -37.62 -1.68
CA ALA A 222 32.57 -37.74 -0.61
C ALA A 222 31.73 -36.46 -0.70
N ASP A 223 30.45 -36.51 -0.33
CA ASP A 223 29.47 -35.44 -0.45
C ASP A 223 28.84 -35.24 -1.85
N ARG A 224 28.28 -36.35 -2.38
CA ARG A 224 27.01 -36.24 -3.10
C ARG A 224 25.89 -36.27 -2.06
N PRO A 225 25.13 -35.18 -1.85
CA PRO A 225 23.83 -35.31 -1.20
C PRO A 225 22.93 -36.19 -2.08
N ALA A 226 22.23 -37.11 -1.42
CA ALA A 226 21.38 -38.12 -2.02
C ALA A 226 20.39 -37.52 -3.02
N GLY A 227 20.26 -38.21 -4.16
CA GLY A 227 19.54 -37.73 -5.32
C GLY A 227 18.07 -37.44 -5.08
N ASP A 228 17.58 -36.54 -5.93
CA ASP A 228 16.20 -36.43 -6.34
C ASP A 228 15.70 -37.81 -6.80
N GLY A 229 14.98 -38.49 -5.89
CA GLY A 229 14.07 -39.55 -6.28
C GLY A 229 12.96 -38.96 -7.15
N PRO A 230 12.32 -39.76 -8.02
CA PRO A 230 11.29 -39.26 -8.92
C PRO A 230 10.21 -38.54 -8.12
N ALA A 231 9.80 -37.35 -8.59
CA ALA A 231 8.73 -36.57 -7.99
C ALA A 231 7.52 -37.47 -7.74
N GLY A 232 7.31 -37.83 -6.48
CA GLY A 232 6.19 -38.68 -6.08
C GLY A 232 4.88 -38.00 -6.42
N ASP A 233 3.93 -38.78 -6.91
CA ASP A 233 2.58 -38.33 -7.25
C ASP A 233 1.99 -37.43 -6.15
N PRO A 234 1.65 -36.16 -6.46
CA PRO A 234 1.04 -35.22 -5.52
C PRO A 234 -0.24 -35.75 -4.86
N GLY A 235 -0.87 -36.79 -5.42
CA GLY A 235 -2.05 -37.47 -4.89
C GLY A 235 -1.78 -38.61 -3.90
N SER A 236 -0.53 -38.96 -3.61
CA SER A 236 -0.25 -40.10 -2.71
C SER A 236 -0.70 -39.83 -1.26
N PRO A 237 -1.35 -40.79 -0.58
CA PRO A 237 -1.78 -40.66 0.82
C PRO A 237 -0.65 -40.26 1.79
N ALA A 238 0.59 -40.64 1.47
CA ALA A 238 1.77 -40.29 2.25
C ALA A 238 2.15 -38.80 2.11
N HIS A 239 1.93 -38.20 0.94
CA HIS A 239 2.18 -36.78 0.68
C HIS A 239 1.12 -35.91 1.39
N LEU A 240 -0.15 -36.31 1.33
CA LEU A 240 -1.26 -35.63 2.01
C LEU A 240 -1.11 -35.61 3.54
N ARG A 241 -0.64 -36.72 4.13
CA ARG A 241 -0.34 -36.77 5.57
C ARG A 241 0.76 -35.79 5.98
N ARG A 242 1.86 -35.72 5.21
CA ARG A 242 2.95 -34.75 5.50
C ARG A 242 2.50 -33.30 5.39
N THR A 243 1.62 -32.97 4.43
CA THR A 243 1.09 -31.61 4.30
C THR A 243 0.09 -31.26 5.40
N ALA A 244 -0.70 -32.23 5.86
CA ALA A 244 -1.65 -32.04 6.96
C ALA A 244 -0.95 -31.79 8.30
N ASP A 245 0.10 -32.56 8.62
CA ASP A 245 0.90 -32.36 9.83
C ASP A 245 1.59 -30.97 9.83
N ARG A 246 2.06 -30.52 8.67
CA ARG A 246 2.69 -29.20 8.51
C ARG A 246 1.70 -28.06 8.74
N TYR A 247 0.45 -28.21 8.27
CA TYR A 247 -0.62 -27.24 8.54
C TYR A 247 -1.09 -27.29 9.99
N GLY A 248 -1.09 -28.47 10.63
CA GLY A 248 -1.39 -28.62 12.05
C GLY A 248 -0.41 -27.87 12.94
N ALA A 249 0.89 -27.95 12.65
CA ALA A 249 1.93 -27.22 13.37
C ALA A 249 1.77 -25.69 13.25
N TYR A 250 1.40 -25.18 12.07
CA TYR A 250 1.23 -23.74 11.84
C TYR A 250 0.01 -23.14 12.56
N ARG A 251 -0.98 -23.97 12.93
CA ARG A 251 -2.19 -23.53 13.65
C ARG A 251 -1.98 -23.47 15.17
N ALA A 252 -0.99 -24.17 15.70
CA ALA A 252 -0.68 -24.18 17.14
C ALA A 252 0.19 -22.97 17.58
N GLU A 253 0.76 -22.21 16.63
CA GLU A 253 1.63 -21.05 16.87
C GLU A 253 0.92 -19.68 16.70
N ARG A 254 -0.42 -19.63 16.67
CA ARG A 254 -1.20 -18.38 16.63
C ARG A 254 -2.21 -18.27 17.75
#